data_AF-A0A534IB99-F1
#
_entry.id   AF-A0A534IB99-F1
#
_cell.length_a   1.000
_cell.length_b   1.000
_cell.length_c   1.000
_cell.angle_alpha   90.00
_cell.angle_beta   90.00
_cell.angle_gamma   90.00
#
_symmetry.space_group_name_H-M   'P 1'
#
loop_
_entity.id
_entity.type
_entity.pdbx_description
1 polymer ?
#
loop_
_entity_poly.entity_id
_entity_poly.type
_entity_poly.pdbx_seq_one_letter_code
_entity_poly.pdbx_strand_id
1 'polypeptide(L)' 'MAGTTTISLRTATKELLRKLGSKGQTYDEVIRDLIERASIQELDTRWNRILEEEEFIPLDEL' A
#
# COMPACT_ATOMS: atom_id res chain seq x y z
N MET A 1 -19.12 11.81 11.14
CA MET A 1 -19.35 10.38 11.42
C MET A 1 -18.68 9.59 10.29
N ALA A 2 -17.86 8.59 10.60
CA ALA A 2 -17.31 7.72 9.56
C ALA A 2 -18.47 6.88 8.99
N GLY A 3 -18.91 7.22 7.78
CA GLY A 3 -19.94 6.46 7.09
C GLY A 3 -19.37 5.15 6.54
N THR A 4 -20.20 4.10 6.51
CA THR A 4 -19.85 2.84 5.85
C THR A 4 -20.26 2.91 4.38
N THR A 5 -19.34 2.55 3.48
CA THR A 5 -19.62 2.46 2.04
C THR A 5 -19.68 1.00 1.63
N THR A 6 -20.74 0.61 0.93
CA THR A 6 -20.85 -0.74 0.35
C THR A 6 -20.10 -0.79 -0.98
N ILE A 7 -19.15 -1.71 -1.10
CA ILE A 7 -18.42 -1.97 -2.34
C ILE A 7 -18.73 -3.38 -2.83
N SER A 8 -18.96 -3.51 -4.14
CA SER A 8 -19.14 -4.81 -4.79
C SER A 8 -17.78 -5.43 -5.07
N LEU A 9 -17.55 -6.64 -4.55
CA LEU A 9 -16.32 -7.40 -4.76
C LEU A 9 -16.63 -8.76 -5.38
N ARG A 10 -15.69 -9.31 -6.13
CA ARG A 10 -15.77 -10.69 -6.60
C ARG A 10 -15.62 -11.64 -5.40
N THR A 11 -16.28 -12.80 -5.45
CA THR A 11 -16.19 -13.83 -4.40
C THR A 11 -14.74 -14.25 -4.14
N ALA A 12 -13.93 -14.37 -5.19
CA ALA A 12 -12.52 -14.69 -5.07
C ALA A 12 -11.74 -13.63 -4.25
N THR A 13 -12.01 -12.34 -4.48
CA THR A 13 -11.37 -11.24 -3.74
C THR A 13 -11.77 -11.26 -2.26
N LYS A 14 -13.04 -11.55 -1.95
CA LYS A 14 -13.51 -11.72 -0.57
C LYS A 14 -12.77 -12.85 0.15
N GLU A 15 -12.56 -13.99 -0.51
CA GLU A 15 -11.81 -15.12 0.04
C GLU A 15 -10.34 -14.77 0.27
N LEU A 16 -9.72 -13.98 -0.60
CA LEU A 16 -8.36 -13.47 -0.39
C LEU A 16 -8.28 -12.56 0.85
N LEU A 17 -9.22 -11.63 1.01
CA LEU A 17 -9.27 -10.76 2.19
C LEU A 17 -9.45 -11.58 3.47
N ARG A 18 -10.27 -12.63 3.44
CA ARG A 18 -10.47 -13.55 4.56
C ARG A 18 -9.19 -14.31 4.93
N LYS A 19 -8.39 -14.71 3.94
CA LYS A 19 -7.10 -15.39 4.15
C LYS A 19 -6.00 -14.45 4.64
N LEU A 20 -6.05 -13.18 4.23
CA LEU A 20 -5.10 -12.15 4.64
C LEU A 20 -5.37 -11.64 6.06
N GLY A 21 -6.64 -11.60 6.47
CA GLY A 21 -7.02 -11.17 7.80
C GLY A 21 -6.64 -12.17 8.90
N SER A 22 -6.25 -11.63 10.05
CA SER A 22 -6.02 -12.40 11.28
C SER A 22 -7.32 -12.60 12.05
N LYS A 23 -7.36 -13.56 12.98
CA LYS A 23 -8.55 -13.85 13.79
C LYS A 23 -9.00 -12.60 14.56
N GLY A 24 -10.19 -12.10 14.25
CA GLY A 24 -10.78 -10.92 14.89
C GLY A 24 -10.66 -9.62 14.09
N GLN A 25 -9.89 -9.58 12.99
CA GLN A 25 -9.85 -8.42 12.11
C GLN A 25 -11.10 -8.33 11.23
N THR A 26 -11.57 -7.10 11.04
CA THR A 26 -12.62 -6.73 10.11
C THR A 26 -12.07 -6.57 8.69
N TYR A 27 -12.94 -6.65 7.68
CA TYR A 27 -12.54 -6.37 6.31
C TYR A 27 -12.05 -4.93 6.12
N ASP A 28 -12.57 -3.96 6.89
CA ASP A 28 -12.11 -2.56 6.82
C ASP A 28 -10.65 -2.42 7.28
N GLU A 29 -10.29 -3.08 8.39
CA GLU A 29 -8.91 -3.08 8.89
C GLU A 29 -7.96 -3.75 7.90
N VAL A 30 -8.34 -4.91 7.34
CA VAL A 30 -7.51 -5.60 6.33
C VAL A 30 -7.33 -4.73 5.07
N ILE A 31 -8.40 -4.06 4.61
CA ILE A 31 -8.32 -3.16 3.46
C ILE A 31 -7.42 -1.98 3.76
N ARG A 32 -7.50 -1.39 4.97
CA ARG A 32 -6.67 -0.26 5.38
C ARG A 32 -5.19 -0.63 5.44
N ASP A 33 -4.86 -1.78 6.04
CA ASP A 33 -3.50 -2.31 6.08
C ASP A 33 -2.93 -2.54 4.66
N LEU A 34 -3.75 -3.06 3.75
CA LEU A 34 -3.36 -3.26 2.35
C LEU A 34 -3.11 -1.94 1.62
N ILE A 35 -3.95 -0.93 1.84
CA ILE A 35 -3.78 0.40 1.25
C ILE A 35 -2.51 1.06 1.79
N GLU A 36 -2.24 0.96 3.09
CA GLU A 36 -1.03 1.52 3.69
C GLU A 36 0.23 0.86 3.12
N ARG A 37 0.26 -0.47 3.03
CA ARG A 37 1.37 -1.21 2.41
C ARG A 37 1.57 -0.85 0.94
N ALA A 38 0.48 -0.76 0.17
CA ALA A 38 0.54 -0.37 -1.24
C ALA A 38 1.05 1.08 -1.40
N SER A 39 0.63 1.99 -0.53
CA SER A 39 1.06 3.39 -0.54
C SER A 39 2.55 3.53 -0.23
N ILE A 40 3.08 2.72 0.71
CA ILE A 40 4.51 2.67 1.02
C ILE A 40 5.30 2.15 -0.18
N GLN A 41 4.82 1.10 -0.86
CA GLN A 41 5.48 0.54 -2.03
C GLN A 41 5.44 1.47 -3.26
N GLU A 42 4.37 2.24 -3.42
CA GLU A 42 4.23 3.23 -4.49
C GLU A 42 5.11 4.47 -4.24
N LEU A 43 5.25 4.89 -2.97
CA LEU A 43 6.24 5.88 -2.57
C LEU A 43 7.67 5.41 -2.88
N ASP A 44 8.01 4.16 -2.54
CA ASP A 44 9.33 3.58 -2.84
C ASP A 44 9.60 3.52 -4.37
N THR A 45 8.60 3.14 -5.17
CA THR A 45 8.71 3.12 -6.64
C THR A 45 8.85 4.54 -7.22
N ARG A 46 8.18 5.53 -6.63
CA ARG A 46 8.31 6.93 -7.02
C ARG A 46 9.66 7.52 -6.62
N TRP A 47 10.26 7.10 -5.51
CA TRP A 47 11.58 7.53 -5.06
C TRP A 47 12.71 6.84 -5.84
N ASN A 48 12.58 5.55 -6.16
CA ASN A 48 13.51 4.82 -7.02
C ASN A 48 13.59 5.40 -8.44
N ARG A 49 12.53 6.07 -8.93
CA ARG A 49 12.53 6.76 -10.22
C ARG A 49 13.34 8.07 -10.21
N ILE A 50 13.48 8.72 -9.05
CA ILE A 50 14.27 9.96 -8.93
C ILE A 50 15.77 9.62 -8.79
N LEU A 51 16.10 8.53 -8.10
CA LEU A 51 17.47 8.02 -7.95
C LEU A 51 18.09 7.46 -9.26
N GLU A 52 17.30 7.25 -10.31
CA GLU A 52 17.78 6.73 -11.59
C GLU A 52 18.29 7.85 -12.53
N GLU A 53 17.98 9.13 -12.27
CA GLU A 53 18.40 10.25 -13.13
C GLU A 53 19.44 11.20 -12.51
N GLU A 54 19.73 11.13 -11.20
CA GLU A 54 20.72 12.01 -10.55
C GLU A 54 21.96 11.21 -10.12
N GLU A 55 23.07 11.44 -10.84
CA GLU A 55 24.39 10.93 -10.48
C GLU A 55 24.80 11.52 -9.12
N PHE A 56 25.15 10.67 -8.17
CA PHE A 56 25.59 11.08 -6.83
C PHE A 56 26.88 11.90 -6.94
N ILE A 57 26.82 13.20 -6.66
CA ILE A 57 28.01 14.06 -6.57
C ILE A 57 28.47 14.09 -5.11
N PRO A 58 29.65 13.53 -4.77
CA PRO A 58 30.22 13.65 -3.43
C PRO A 58 30.51 15.11 -3.10
N LEU A 59 30.35 15.48 -1.82
CA LEU A 59 30.64 16.84 -1.32
C LEU A 59 32.10 17.30 -1.54
N ASP A 60 33.00 16.38 -1.84
CA ASP A 60 34.41 16.65 -2.14
C ASP A 60 34.63 17.23 -3.56
N GLU A 61 33.61 17.20 -4.43
CA GLU A 61 33.65 17.74 -5.81
C GLU A 61 32.97 19.12 -5.95
N LEU A 62 32.58 19.75 -4.84
CA LEU A 62 31.88 21.04 -4.79
C LEU A 62 32.80 22.23 -4.50
#